data_AF-A0A497P1F0-F1
#
_entry.id   AF-A0A497P1F0-F1
#
_cell.length_a   1.000
_cell.length_b   1.000
_cell.length_c   1.000
_cell.angle_alpha   90.00
_cell.angle_beta   90.00
_cell.angle_gamma   90.00
#
_symmetry.space_group_name_H-M   'P 1'
#
loop_
_entity.id
_entity.type
_entity.pdbx_description
1 polymer ?
#
loop_
_entity_poly.entity_id
_entity_poly.type
_entity_poly.pdbx_seq_one_letter_code
_entity_poly.pdbx_strand_id
1 'polypeptide(L)'
;MSKKLITDELINERLEAKGFGEKQINDEDLAKEAVLKHFNVEFTDQWTNNADFYVYEESTADGYSVFIATYDQNSVNVNENVYYYDSDLGDTLEEHIRYSNGDEENPEIIYVDDLYQQFIDDAIVQLFEYLAERFEEEVIDELQDEGYVYDETKTEAGIINEEKMEKWKQNILK
;
A
#
# COMPACT_ATOMS: atom_id res chain seq x y z
N MET A 1 -15.53 -1.06 -39.75
CA MET A 1 -14.94 -0.38 -38.58
C MET A 1 -14.32 -1.48 -37.73
N SER A 2 -13.02 -1.40 -37.44
CA SER A 2 -12.43 -2.30 -36.43
C SER A 2 -13.02 -1.92 -35.07
N LYS A 3 -13.43 -2.91 -34.27
CA LYS A 3 -13.82 -2.66 -32.89
C LYS A 3 -12.56 -2.25 -32.10
N LYS A 4 -12.68 -1.23 -31.26
CA LYS A 4 -11.67 -0.92 -30.24
C LYS A 4 -11.87 -1.92 -29.11
N LEU A 5 -10.86 -2.70 -28.78
CA LEU A 5 -10.98 -3.77 -27.79
C LEU A 5 -10.21 -3.39 -26.53
N ILE A 6 -10.82 -3.65 -25.38
CA ILE A 6 -10.12 -3.62 -24.09
C ILE A 6 -9.23 -4.87 -24.02
N THR A 7 -7.95 -4.67 -23.76
CA THR A 7 -6.94 -5.73 -23.63
C THR A 7 -6.14 -5.54 -22.35
N ASP A 8 -5.64 -6.63 -21.77
CA ASP A 8 -4.80 -6.60 -20.56
C ASP A 8 -3.57 -5.69 -20.75
N GLU A 9 -2.97 -5.72 -21.94
CA GLU A 9 -1.84 -4.83 -22.29
C GLU A 9 -2.22 -3.35 -22.21
N LEU A 10 -3.42 -2.98 -22.66
CA LEU A 10 -3.92 -1.60 -22.65
C LEU A 10 -4.31 -1.16 -21.23
N ILE A 11 -4.91 -2.06 -20.46
CA ILE A 11 -5.19 -1.83 -19.04
C ILE A 11 -3.88 -1.58 -18.30
N ASN A 12 -2.90 -2.46 -18.48
CA ASN A 12 -1.59 -2.32 -17.84
C ASN A 12 -0.89 -1.01 -18.24
N GLU A 13 -0.94 -0.61 -19.52
CA GLU A 13 -0.37 0.67 -19.95
C GLU A 13 -0.96 1.87 -19.19
N ARG A 14 -2.29 1.87 -18.97
CA ARG A 14 -2.98 2.92 -18.21
C ARG A 14 -2.70 2.84 -16.71
N LEU A 15 -2.62 1.63 -16.15
CA LEU A 15 -2.25 1.41 -14.75
C LEU A 15 -0.81 1.84 -14.45
N GLU A 16 0.16 1.51 -15.32
CA GLU A 16 1.55 1.96 -15.19
C GLU A 16 1.64 3.49 -15.17
N ALA A 17 0.82 4.18 -15.98
CA ALA A 17 0.76 5.63 -16.00
C ALA A 17 0.19 6.24 -14.70
N LYS A 18 -0.67 5.49 -13.99
CA LYS A 18 -1.16 5.85 -12.65
C LYS A 18 -0.22 5.40 -11.53
N GLY A 19 0.78 4.57 -11.82
CA GLY A 19 1.75 4.05 -10.85
C GLY A 19 1.42 2.65 -10.28
N PHE A 20 0.45 1.94 -10.85
CA PHE A 20 -0.07 0.67 -10.29
C PHE A 20 -0.11 -0.46 -11.32
N GLY A 21 0.84 -0.45 -12.28
CA GLY A 21 0.93 -1.49 -13.31
C GLY A 21 1.95 -2.59 -12.95
N GLU A 22 2.20 -3.49 -13.90
CA GLU A 22 3.11 -4.64 -13.74
C GLU A 22 4.53 -4.22 -13.32
N LYS A 23 5.01 -3.03 -13.71
CA LYS A 23 6.32 -2.53 -13.25
C LYS A 23 6.38 -2.37 -11.73
N GLN A 24 5.37 -1.73 -11.14
CA GLN A 24 5.33 -1.49 -9.69
C GLN A 24 5.01 -2.77 -8.92
N ILE A 25 4.19 -3.66 -9.47
CA ILE A 25 3.95 -4.99 -8.88
C ILE A 25 5.25 -5.79 -8.69
N ASN A 26 6.23 -5.60 -9.59
CA ASN A 26 7.49 -6.35 -9.58
C ASN A 26 8.65 -5.58 -8.92
N ASP A 27 8.40 -4.42 -8.30
CA ASP A 27 9.42 -3.56 -7.71
C ASP A 27 8.86 -2.90 -6.43
N GLU A 28 9.29 -3.43 -5.27
CA GLU A 28 8.80 -3.03 -3.95
C GLU A 28 9.02 -1.54 -3.66
N ASP A 29 10.16 -0.98 -4.09
CA ASP A 29 10.46 0.44 -3.90
C ASP A 29 9.49 1.32 -4.71
N LEU A 30 9.20 0.93 -5.95
CA LEU A 30 8.22 1.65 -6.78
C LEU A 30 6.79 1.52 -6.27
N ALA A 31 6.41 0.34 -5.75
CA ALA A 31 5.11 0.14 -5.11
C ALA A 31 4.96 1.04 -3.87
N LYS A 32 5.99 1.09 -3.02
CA LYS A 32 6.05 1.97 -1.85
C LYS A 32 5.93 3.44 -2.23
N GLU A 33 6.70 3.90 -3.21
CA GLU A 33 6.63 5.28 -3.70
C GLU A 33 5.21 5.61 -4.22
N ALA A 34 4.60 4.71 -4.99
CA ALA A 34 3.25 4.93 -5.53
C ALA A 34 2.18 5.05 -4.43
N VAL A 35 2.22 4.17 -3.43
CA VAL A 35 1.29 4.20 -2.28
C VAL A 35 1.46 5.47 -1.47
N LEU A 36 2.69 5.78 -1.03
CA LEU A 36 2.98 6.94 -0.20
C LEU A 36 2.61 8.25 -0.88
N LYS A 37 2.90 8.35 -2.19
CA LYS A 37 2.48 9.49 -3.01
C LYS A 37 0.97 9.60 -3.14
N HIS A 38 0.24 8.49 -3.27
CA HIS A 38 -1.22 8.52 -3.40
C HIS A 38 -1.88 9.06 -2.12
N PHE A 39 -1.36 8.68 -0.95
CA PHE A 39 -1.90 9.09 0.35
C PHE A 39 -1.23 10.33 0.96
N ASN A 40 -0.27 10.94 0.26
CA ASN A 40 0.53 12.07 0.74
C ASN A 40 1.14 11.82 2.13
N VAL A 41 1.90 10.74 2.24
CA VAL A 41 2.58 10.33 3.48
C VAL A 41 4.09 10.25 3.24
N GLU A 42 4.88 10.64 4.23
CA GLU A 42 6.33 10.48 4.25
C GLU A 42 6.78 9.68 5.48
N PHE A 43 7.66 8.70 5.28
CA PHE A 43 8.35 8.04 6.39
C PHE A 43 9.63 8.78 6.77
N THR A 44 9.97 8.75 8.05
CA THR A 44 11.28 9.20 8.54
C THR A 44 11.82 8.31 9.64
N ASP A 45 13.12 8.02 9.60
CA ASP A 45 13.88 7.41 10.70
C ASP A 45 14.60 8.43 11.58
N GLN A 46 14.50 9.71 11.21
CA GLN A 46 15.07 10.79 11.99
C GLN A 46 14.04 11.24 13.02
N TRP A 47 14.34 10.99 14.28
CA TRP A 47 13.46 11.38 15.38
C TRP A 47 13.02 12.85 15.27
N THR A 48 11.71 13.08 15.37
CA THR A 48 11.10 14.41 15.34
C THR A 48 9.91 14.48 16.28
N ASN A 49 9.70 15.63 16.92
CA ASN A 49 8.50 15.87 17.74
C ASN A 49 7.29 16.34 16.89
N ASN A 50 7.45 16.38 15.57
CA ASN A 50 6.46 16.86 14.62
C ASN A 50 6.02 15.73 13.66
N ALA A 51 6.12 14.46 14.06
CA ALA A 51 5.49 13.39 13.28
C ALA A 51 4.01 13.32 13.67
N ASP A 52 3.18 12.95 12.72
CA ASP A 52 1.74 12.76 12.90
C ASP A 52 1.43 11.39 13.48
N PHE A 53 2.32 10.41 13.24
CA PHE A 53 2.23 9.07 13.81
C PHE A 53 3.62 8.49 14.08
N TYR A 54 3.70 7.68 15.12
CA TYR A 54 4.96 7.12 15.62
C TYR A 54 4.84 5.61 15.77
N VAL A 55 5.76 4.87 15.15
CA VAL A 55 5.90 3.42 15.34
C VAL A 55 7.35 3.10 15.71
N TYR A 56 7.61 2.48 16.86
CA TYR A 56 8.98 2.19 17.30
C TYR A 56 9.06 1.04 18.31
N GLU A 57 10.23 0.41 18.41
CA GLU A 57 10.54 -0.65 19.37
C GLU A 57 11.07 -0.07 20.69
N GLU A 58 10.64 -0.67 21.80
CA GLU A 58 11.19 -0.45 23.14
C GLU A 58 11.55 -1.77 23.81
N SER A 59 12.57 -1.73 24.66
CA SER A 59 12.96 -2.86 25.50
C SER A 59 12.26 -2.81 26.85
N THR A 60 11.63 -3.90 27.26
CA THR A 60 11.12 -4.08 28.61
C THR A 60 12.26 -4.24 29.62
N ALA A 61 11.97 -4.00 30.90
CA ALA A 61 12.97 -4.09 31.98
C ALA A 61 13.61 -5.48 32.13
N ASP A 62 12.94 -6.53 31.67
CA ASP A 62 13.40 -7.93 31.66
C ASP A 62 13.98 -8.38 30.30
N GLY A 63 14.09 -7.48 29.32
CA GLY A 63 14.82 -7.70 28.07
C GLY A 63 14.01 -8.31 26.93
N TYR A 64 12.69 -8.15 26.95
CA TYR A 64 11.83 -8.43 25.79
C TYR A 64 11.61 -7.16 24.97
N SER A 65 11.25 -7.33 23.71
CA SER A 65 10.85 -6.24 22.82
C SER A 65 9.34 -6.04 22.88
N VAL A 66 8.93 -4.78 22.88
CA VAL A 66 7.55 -4.36 22.63
C VAL A 66 7.58 -3.23 21.61
N PHE A 67 6.50 -3.09 20.86
CA PHE A 67 6.37 -2.05 19.85
C PHE A 67 5.31 -1.05 20.29
N ILE A 68 5.55 0.22 19.98
CA ILE A 68 4.66 1.32 20.30
C ILE A 68 4.15 1.87 18.98
N ALA A 69 2.83 1.98 18.82
CA ALA A 69 2.19 2.72 17.73
C ALA A 69 1.26 3.78 18.33
N THR A 70 1.59 5.07 18.16
CA THR A 70 0.88 6.17 18.84
C THR A 70 0.87 7.47 18.03
N TYR A 71 -0.16 8.27 18.27
CA TYR A 71 -0.27 9.66 17.79
C TYR A 71 0.35 10.68 18.76
N ASP A 72 0.57 10.29 20.03
CA ASP A 72 1.19 11.15 21.04
C ASP A 72 2.11 10.33 21.96
N GLN A 73 3.41 10.59 21.84
CA GLN A 73 4.44 9.94 22.64
C GLN A 73 4.41 10.35 24.12
N ASN A 74 3.79 11.48 24.45
CA ASN A 74 3.63 11.94 25.83
C ASN A 74 2.47 11.24 26.54
N SER A 75 1.64 10.49 25.81
CA SER A 75 0.41 9.87 26.31
C SER A 75 0.20 8.47 25.74
N VAL A 76 1.18 7.59 25.92
CA VAL A 76 1.09 6.18 25.51
C VAL A 76 0.18 5.37 26.45
N ASN A 77 -0.87 4.76 25.91
CA ASN A 77 -1.74 3.83 26.61
C ASN A 77 -1.33 2.38 26.32
N VAL A 78 -0.96 1.64 27.36
CA VAL A 78 -0.50 0.24 27.24
C VAL A 78 -1.53 -0.67 26.57
N ASN A 79 -2.83 -0.40 26.72
CA ASN A 79 -3.87 -1.27 26.14
C ASN A 79 -4.18 -0.95 24.67
N GLU A 80 -3.74 0.21 24.16
CA GLU A 80 -4.13 0.73 22.84
C GLU A 80 -2.92 0.92 21.93
N ASN A 81 -1.77 1.27 22.49
CA ASN A 81 -0.59 1.67 21.72
C ASN A 81 0.57 0.69 21.85
N VAL A 82 0.54 -0.27 22.76
CA VAL A 82 1.65 -1.19 23.00
C VAL A 82 1.31 -2.57 22.46
N TYR A 83 2.15 -3.04 21.54
CA TYR A 83 2.00 -4.28 20.81
C TYR A 83 3.13 -5.23 21.22
N TYR A 84 2.77 -6.46 21.56
CA TYR A 84 3.77 -7.48 21.90
C TYR A 84 4.38 -8.14 20.66
N TYR A 85 3.65 -8.12 19.54
CA TYR A 85 4.09 -8.61 18.24
C TYR A 85 3.97 -7.50 17.20
N ASP A 86 4.94 -7.45 16.29
CA ASP A 86 4.96 -6.56 15.13
C ASP A 86 3.90 -6.93 14.09
N SER A 87 3.40 -8.18 14.10
CA SER A 87 2.37 -8.67 13.16
C SER A 87 1.10 -7.82 13.11
N ASP A 88 0.74 -7.17 14.21
CA ASP A 88 -0.48 -6.35 14.32
C ASP A 88 -0.21 -4.87 14.01
N LEU A 89 1.06 -4.48 13.82
CA LEU A 89 1.45 -3.11 13.47
C LEU A 89 1.16 -2.81 12.01
N GLY A 90 1.22 -3.82 11.13
CA GLY A 90 0.94 -3.66 9.70
C GLY A 90 -0.46 -3.10 9.47
N ASP A 91 -1.48 -3.72 10.07
CA ASP A 91 -2.87 -3.25 9.99
C ASP A 91 -3.05 -1.85 10.59
N THR A 92 -2.37 -1.57 11.70
CA THR A 92 -2.43 -0.25 12.37
C THR A 92 -1.82 0.84 11.48
N LEU A 93 -0.68 0.56 10.85
CA LEU A 93 0.00 1.47 9.93
C LEU A 93 -0.78 1.66 8.64
N GLU A 94 -1.32 0.57 8.07
CA GLU A 94 -2.20 0.59 6.90
C GLU A 94 -3.41 1.50 7.15
N GLU A 95 -4.07 1.35 8.29
CA GLU A 95 -5.23 2.17 8.66
C GLU A 95 -4.86 3.65 8.73
N HIS A 96 -3.75 3.99 9.40
CA HIS A 96 -3.29 5.37 9.48
C HIS A 96 -3.01 5.97 8.09
N ILE A 97 -2.25 5.27 7.23
CA ILE A 97 -1.94 5.73 5.88
C ILE A 97 -3.22 5.89 5.03
N ARG A 98 -4.13 4.90 5.07
CA ARG A 98 -5.38 4.93 4.29
C ARG A 98 -6.24 6.15 4.60
N TYR A 99 -6.23 6.59 5.86
CA TYR A 99 -7.01 7.73 6.34
C TYR A 99 -6.17 8.99 6.59
N SER A 100 -4.96 9.04 6.04
CA SER A 100 -4.11 10.24 6.02
C SER A 100 -4.90 11.45 5.51
N ASN A 101 -4.73 12.58 6.17
CA ASN A 101 -5.25 13.88 5.76
C ASN A 101 -4.16 14.75 5.11
N GLY A 102 -3.00 14.17 4.79
CA GLY A 102 -1.90 14.85 4.12
C GLY A 102 -2.27 15.33 2.72
N ASP A 103 -1.56 16.35 2.26
CA ASP A 103 -1.62 16.84 0.89
C ASP A 103 -0.22 17.05 0.30
N GLU A 104 -0.13 17.37 -1.00
CA GLU A 104 1.15 17.52 -1.70
C GLU A 104 2.06 18.62 -1.09
N GLU A 105 1.48 19.64 -0.44
CA GLU A 105 2.25 20.70 0.22
C GLU A 105 2.58 20.37 1.69
N ASN A 106 1.74 19.57 2.34
CA ASN A 106 1.83 19.18 3.74
C ASN A 106 1.51 17.69 3.89
N PRO A 107 2.45 16.79 3.56
CA PRO A 107 2.25 15.36 3.77
C PRO A 107 2.24 15.04 5.27
N GLU A 108 1.52 13.99 5.66
CA GLU A 108 1.63 13.45 7.01
C GLU A 108 2.97 12.73 7.18
N ILE A 109 3.63 12.98 8.31
CA ILE A 109 4.94 12.41 8.62
C ILE A 109 4.76 11.24 9.58
N ILE A 110 5.22 10.06 9.18
CA ILE A 110 5.26 8.87 10.04
C ILE A 110 6.70 8.62 10.45
N TYR A 111 6.95 8.67 11.77
CA TYR A 111 8.22 8.23 12.32
C TYR A 111 8.23 6.72 12.50
N VAL A 112 9.28 6.07 11.98
CA VAL A 112 9.62 4.68 12.25
C VAL A 112 11.07 4.59 12.70
N ASP A 113 11.42 3.76 13.67
CA ASP A 113 12.82 3.64 14.13
C ASP A 113 13.72 2.86 13.16
N ASP A 114 13.14 1.99 12.33
CA ASP A 114 13.77 1.31 11.21
C ASP A 114 12.84 1.31 9.98
N LEU A 115 13.34 1.77 8.83
CA LEU A 115 12.58 1.88 7.58
C LEU A 115 12.38 0.54 6.85
N TYR A 116 13.05 -0.52 7.31
CA TYR A 116 13.09 -1.84 6.69
C TYR A 116 12.38 -2.92 7.52
N GLN A 117 11.48 -2.52 8.43
CA GLN A 117 10.69 -3.47 9.21
C GLN A 117 9.59 -4.11 8.35
N GLN A 118 9.37 -5.41 8.53
CA GLN A 118 8.43 -6.20 7.72
C GLN A 118 7.00 -5.65 7.78
N PHE A 119 6.55 -5.12 8.93
CA PHE A 119 5.20 -4.56 9.04
C PHE A 119 4.96 -3.36 8.10
N ILE A 120 6.02 -2.65 7.70
CA ILE A 120 5.95 -1.55 6.74
C ILE A 120 5.64 -2.13 5.36
N ASP A 121 6.36 -3.17 4.96
CA ASP A 121 6.18 -3.82 3.67
C ASP A 121 4.78 -4.46 3.59
N ASP A 122 4.33 -5.12 4.66
CA ASP A 122 3.00 -5.70 4.76
C ASP A 122 1.90 -4.63 4.59
N ALA A 123 2.04 -3.47 5.26
CA ALA A 123 1.08 -2.35 5.12
C ALA A 123 1.07 -1.77 3.69
N ILE A 124 2.25 -1.56 3.10
CA ILE A 124 2.39 -1.03 1.74
C ILE A 124 1.80 -2.00 0.72
N VAL A 125 2.04 -3.30 0.85
CA VAL A 125 1.46 -4.34 -0.01
C VAL A 125 -0.06 -4.30 0.04
N GLN A 126 -0.66 -4.27 1.23
CA GLN A 126 -2.12 -4.23 1.38
C GLN A 126 -2.73 -2.97 0.73
N LEU A 127 -2.09 -1.81 0.91
CA LEU A 127 -2.54 -0.57 0.29
C LEU A 127 -2.35 -0.56 -1.23
N PHE A 128 -1.25 -1.13 -1.73
CA PHE A 128 -0.98 -1.23 -3.16
C PHE A 128 -2.02 -2.12 -3.85
N GLU A 129 -2.31 -3.30 -3.29
CA GLU A 129 -3.36 -4.19 -3.82
C GLU A 129 -4.71 -3.47 -3.90
N TYR A 130 -5.11 -2.81 -2.82
CA TYR A 130 -6.35 -2.03 -2.76
C TYR A 130 -6.43 -0.94 -3.84
N LEU A 131 -5.35 -0.17 -4.02
CA LEU A 131 -5.31 0.89 -5.03
C LEU A 131 -5.25 0.34 -6.46
N ALA A 132 -4.49 -0.72 -6.69
CA ALA A 132 -4.36 -1.35 -8.01
C ALA A 132 -5.71 -1.90 -8.51
N GLU A 133 -6.45 -2.62 -7.65
CA GLU A 133 -7.79 -3.12 -7.97
C GLU A 133 -8.75 -1.97 -8.31
N ARG A 134 -8.77 -0.92 -7.48
CA ARG A 134 -9.62 0.25 -7.70
C ARG A 134 -9.28 0.99 -8.99
N PHE A 135 -7.99 1.17 -9.29
CA PHE A 135 -7.57 1.83 -10.52
C PHE A 135 -7.79 0.97 -11.76
N GLU A 136 -7.78 -0.36 -11.64
CA GLU A 136 -8.13 -1.23 -12.75
C GLU A 136 -9.60 -1.00 -13.16
N GLU A 137 -10.52 -0.97 -12.18
CA GLU A 137 -11.92 -0.63 -12.42
C GLU A 137 -12.08 0.75 -13.06
N GLU A 138 -11.39 1.77 -12.54
CA GLU A 138 -11.41 3.14 -13.08
C GLU A 138 -10.91 3.19 -14.54
N VAL A 139 -9.81 2.51 -14.85
CA VAL A 139 -9.24 2.42 -16.20
C VAL A 139 -10.22 1.75 -17.16
N ILE A 140 -10.89 0.68 -16.72
CA ILE A 140 -11.89 -0.02 -17.52
C ILE A 140 -13.06 0.90 -17.86
N ASP A 141 -13.56 1.64 -16.87
CA ASP A 141 -14.66 2.60 -17.07
C ASP A 141 -14.24 3.74 -18.02
N GLU A 142 -13.04 4.32 -17.83
CA GLU A 142 -12.46 5.32 -18.75
C GLU A 142 -12.39 4.79 -20.20
N LEU A 143 -11.93 3.54 -20.38
CA LEU A 143 -11.83 2.92 -21.71
C LEU A 143 -13.23 2.71 -22.34
N GLN A 144 -14.24 2.33 -21.56
CA GLN A 144 -15.60 2.20 -22.07
C GLN A 144 -16.16 3.55 -22.53
N ASP A 145 -15.92 4.62 -21.77
CA ASP A 145 -16.30 5.98 -22.13
C ASP A 145 -15.58 6.48 -23.41
N GLU A 146 -14.34 6.03 -23.64
CA GLU A 146 -13.59 6.26 -24.89
C GLU A 146 -14.07 5.40 -26.09
N GLY A 147 -15.06 4.53 -25.87
CA GLY A 147 -15.70 3.67 -26.87
C GLY A 147 -14.98 2.34 -27.13
N TYR A 148 -14.14 1.88 -26.19
CA TYR A 148 -13.62 0.52 -26.20
C TYR A 148 -14.66 -0.47 -25.68
N VAL A 149 -14.60 -1.71 -26.13
CA VAL A 149 -15.50 -2.79 -25.69
C VAL A 149 -14.71 -4.03 -25.31
N TYR A 150 -15.20 -4.80 -24.35
CA TYR A 150 -14.63 -6.10 -24.03
C TYR A 150 -14.79 -7.09 -25.19
N ASP A 151 -13.78 -7.93 -25.38
CA ASP A 151 -13.91 -9.09 -26.24
C ASP A 151 -14.71 -10.18 -25.52
N GLU A 152 -16.02 -10.24 -25.81
CA GLU A 152 -16.97 -11.23 -25.27
C GLU A 152 -16.50 -12.69 -25.46
N THR A 153 -15.53 -12.96 -26.34
CA THR A 153 -14.97 -14.30 -26.57
C THR A 153 -13.86 -14.70 -25.59
N LYS A 154 -13.34 -13.76 -24.77
CA LYS A 154 -12.29 -14.01 -23.77
C LYS A 154 -12.80 -14.01 -22.32
N THR A 155 -14.06 -13.64 -22.06
CA THR A 155 -14.63 -13.53 -20.71
C THR A 155 -14.68 -14.88 -19.98
N GLU A 156 -14.64 -16.01 -20.70
CA GLU A 156 -14.49 -17.35 -20.11
C GLU A 156 -13.08 -17.63 -19.53
N ALA A 157 -12.11 -16.72 -19.72
CA ALA A 157 -10.74 -16.82 -19.23
C ALA A 157 -10.41 -15.90 -18.03
N GLY A 158 -11.42 -15.31 -17.37
CA GLY A 158 -11.27 -14.49 -16.15
C GLY A 158 -10.65 -15.19 -14.92
N ILE A 159 -10.19 -16.43 -15.08
CA ILE A 159 -9.47 -17.24 -14.09
C ILE A 159 -7.98 -16.79 -13.97
N ILE A 160 -7.46 -16.00 -14.92
CA ILE A 160 -6.01 -15.71 -15.01
C ILE A 160 -5.53 -14.60 -14.06
N ASN A 161 -6.36 -13.61 -13.71
CA ASN A 161 -5.94 -12.50 -12.84
C ASN A 161 -5.86 -12.89 -11.35
N GLU A 162 -6.79 -13.72 -10.87
CA GLU A 162 -6.68 -14.33 -9.52
C GLU A 162 -5.39 -15.17 -9.40
N GLU A 163 -5.01 -15.93 -10.44
CA GLU A 163 -3.79 -16.75 -10.42
C GLU A 163 -2.48 -15.93 -10.43
N LYS A 164 -2.47 -14.73 -11.02
CA LYS A 164 -1.30 -13.83 -11.01
C LYS A 164 -1.12 -13.18 -9.64
N MET A 165 -2.20 -12.67 -9.04
CA MET A 165 -2.18 -12.10 -7.68
C MET A 165 -1.83 -13.15 -6.62
N GLU A 166 -2.38 -14.37 -6.73
CA GLU A 166 -2.05 -15.45 -5.81
C GLU A 166 -0.58 -15.90 -5.91
N LYS A 167 0.02 -15.88 -7.11
CA LYS A 167 1.46 -16.16 -7.29
C LYS A 167 2.35 -15.08 -6.70
N TRP A 168 1.90 -13.82 -6.71
CA TRP A 168 2.62 -12.71 -6.10
C TRP A 168 2.61 -12.82 -4.57
N LYS A 169 1.44 -13.10 -3.97
CA LYS A 169 1.30 -13.40 -2.52
C LYS A 169 2.26 -14.50 -2.05
N GLN A 170 2.43 -15.55 -2.85
CA GLN A 170 3.33 -16.68 -2.54
C GLN A 170 4.83 -16.38 -2.67
N ASN A 171 5.20 -15.27 -3.34
CA ASN A 171 6.58 -14.88 -3.55
C ASN A 171 7.08 -13.82 -2.56
N ILE A 172 6.19 -12.99 -2.02
CA ILE A 172 6.54 -11.95 -1.03
C ILE A 172 6.52 -12.50 0.41
N LEU A 173 5.64 -13.46 0.72
CA LEU A 173 5.55 -14.08 2.05
C LEU A 173 6.65 -15.14 2.35
N LYS A 174 7.84 -15.04 1.73
CA LYS A 174 8.96 -15.98 1.90
C LYS A 174 10.23 -15.28 2.35
#